data_AF-A0A963SYR3-F1
#
_entry.id   AF-A0A963SYR3-F1
#
_cell.length_a   1.000
_cell.length_b   1.000
_cell.length_c   1.000
_cell.angle_alpha   90.00
_cell.angle_beta   90.00
_cell.angle_gamma   90.00
#
_symmetry.space_group_name_H-M   'P 1'
#
loop_
_entity.id
_entity.type
_entity.pdbx_description
1 polymer ?
#
loop_
_entity_poly.entity_id
_entity_poly.type
_entity_poly.pdbx_seq_one_letter_code
_entity_poly.pdbx_strand_id
1 'polypeptide(L)' 'MHDSSTTGPDNLPPAARRALAEAEARRKAADAVRRPAELGGRDGLDPARYGDWEKKGIAVDF' A
#
# COMPACT_ATOMS: atom_id res chain seq x y z
N MET A 1 19.52 -10.69 12.14
CA MET A 1 19.82 -9.26 11.91
C MET A 1 19.85 -9.06 10.40
N HIS A 2 18.78 -8.54 9.80
CA HIS A 2 18.82 -8.12 8.39
C HIS A 2 19.37 -6.70 8.39
N ASP A 3 20.54 -6.53 7.78
CA ASP A 3 21.17 -5.23 7.63
C ASP A 3 20.37 -4.41 6.60
N SER A 4 19.69 -3.38 7.08
CA SER A 4 18.83 -2.50 6.28
C SER A 4 19.62 -1.67 5.24
N SER A 5 20.96 -1.71 5.28
CA SER A 5 21.83 -0.94 4.39
C SER A 5 21.86 -1.45 2.93
N THR A 6 21.40 -2.69 2.66
CA THR A 6 21.36 -3.27 1.31
C THR A 6 20.08 -2.93 0.54
N THR A 7 19.11 -2.25 1.16
CA THR A 7 17.82 -1.87 0.54
C THR A 7 17.85 -0.45 -0.06
N GLY A 8 19.00 -0.03 -0.59
CA GLY A 8 19.10 1.21 -1.36
C GLY A 8 18.60 1.01 -2.80
N PRO A 9 18.00 2.03 -3.45
CA PRO A 9 17.54 1.91 -4.85
C PRO A 9 18.66 1.54 -5.82
N ASP A 10 19.90 1.85 -5.45
CA ASP A 10 21.12 1.60 -6.21
C ASP A 10 21.59 0.14 -6.13
N ASN A 11 21.14 -0.63 -5.14
CA ASN A 11 21.54 -2.02 -4.90
C ASN A 11 20.42 -3.02 -5.26
N LEU A 12 19.49 -2.61 -6.12
CA LEU A 12 18.38 -3.45 -6.58
C LEU A 12 18.76 -4.29 -7.80
N PRO A 13 18.41 -5.58 -7.84
CA PRO A 13 18.60 -6.40 -9.02
C PRO A 13 17.82 -5.81 -10.21
N PRO A 14 18.28 -6.04 -11.45
CA PRO A 14 17.67 -5.45 -12.65
C PRO A 14 16.20 -5.87 -12.85
N ALA A 15 15.75 -6.97 -12.24
CA ALA A 15 14.35 -7.37 -12.20
C ALA A 15 13.52 -6.47 -11.27
N ALA A 16 14.02 -6.15 -10.07
CA ALA A 16 13.34 -5.27 -9.12
C ALA A 16 13.20 -3.84 -9.67
N ARG A 17 14.24 -3.31 -10.33
CA ARG A 17 14.18 -1.99 -10.97
C ARG A 17 13.11 -1.91 -12.06
N ARG A 18 12.98 -2.96 -12.88
CA ARG A 18 11.92 -3.07 -13.90
C ARG A 18 10.53 -3.13 -13.28
N ALA A 19 10.35 -3.95 -12.23
CA ALA A 19 9.07 -4.06 -11.53
C ALA A 19 8.63 -2.72 -10.93
N LEU A 20 9.55 -1.97 -10.32
CA LEU A 20 9.26 -0.63 -9.79
C LEU A 20 8.86 0.36 -10.89
N ALA A 21 9.60 0.40 -12.00
CA ALA A 21 9.28 1.27 -13.13
C ALA A 21 7.90 0.97 -13.74
N GLU A 22 7.55 -0.31 -13.86
CA GLU A 22 6.23 -0.74 -14.34
C GLU A 22 5.11 -0.37 -13.35
N ALA A 23 5.35 -0.56 -12.05
CA ALA A 23 4.41 -0.15 -11.01
C ALA A 23 4.19 1.37 -11.00
N GLU A 24 5.25 2.15 -11.18
CA GLU A 24 5.17 3.62 -11.27
C GLU A 24 4.38 4.05 -12.51
N ALA A 25 4.62 3.42 -13.66
CA ALA A 25 3.85 3.68 -14.89
C ALA A 25 2.36 3.36 -14.70
N ARG A 26 2.03 2.26 -13.99
CA ARG A 26 0.63 1.94 -13.64
C ARG A 26 0.01 2.96 -12.70
N ARG A 27 0.74 3.43 -11.68
CA ARG A 27 0.25 4.47 -10.76
C ARG A 27 -0.06 5.76 -11.50
N LYS A 28 0.86 6.24 -12.34
CA LYS A 28 0.67 7.44 -13.18
C LYS A 28 -0.56 7.30 -14.11
N ALA A 29 -0.79 6.12 -14.68
CA ALA A 29 -1.96 5.85 -15.49
C ALA A 29 -3.27 5.80 -14.67
N ALA A 30 -3.22 5.31 -13.43
CA ALA A 30 -4.36 5.23 -12.52
C ALA A 30 -4.70 6.59 -11.87
N ASP A 31 -3.72 7.45 -11.63
CA ASP A 31 -3.89 8.80 -11.05
C ASP A 31 -4.73 9.73 -11.95
N ALA A 32 -4.87 9.40 -13.24
CA ALA A 32 -5.78 10.10 -14.14
C ALA A 32 -7.26 9.91 -13.74
N VAL A 33 -7.59 8.87 -12.98
CA VAL A 33 -8.93 8.64 -12.43
C VAL A 33 -8.98 9.22 -11.03
N ARG A 34 -9.25 10.53 -10.93
CA ARG A 34 -9.49 11.20 -9.65
C ARG A 34 -10.81 10.69 -9.06
N ARG A 35 -10.73 9.60 -8.28
CA ARG A 35 -11.86 9.10 -7.51
C ARG A 35 -12.20 10.11 -6.42
N PRO A 36 -13.48 10.40 -6.15
CA PRO A 36 -13.84 11.19 -4.98
C PRO A 36 -13.27 10.50 -3.74
N ALA A 37 -12.72 11.30 -2.82
CA ALA A 37 -12.30 10.77 -1.53
C ALA A 37 -13.51 10.14 -0.85
N GLU A 38 -13.37 8.91 -0.37
CA GLU A 38 -14.40 8.30 0.47
C GLU A 38 -14.42 9.05 1.80
N LEU A 39 -15.47 9.85 2.02
CA LEU A 39 -15.67 10.57 3.25
C LEU A 39 -16.38 9.65 4.25
N GLY A 40 -15.74 9.40 5.39
CA GLY A 40 -16.29 8.56 6.47
C GLY A 40 -15.91 7.07 6.42
N GLY A 41 -15.13 6.64 5.42
CA GLY A 41 -14.50 5.32 5.41
C GLY A 41 -13.33 5.23 6.40
N ARG A 42 -13.06 4.04 6.94
CA ARG A 42 -11.81 3.80 7.69
C ARG A 42 -10.66 3.78 6.69
N ASP A 43 -9.58 4.50 6.99
CA ASP A 43 -8.33 4.37 6.24
C ASP A 43 -7.83 2.92 6.30
N GLY A 44 -7.44 2.36 5.15
CA GLY A 44 -6.83 1.05 5.05
C GLY A 44 -7.69 -0.03 4.39
N LEU A 45 -7.19 -1.26 4.42
CA LEU A 45 -7.87 -2.42 3.86
C LEU A 45 -9.12 -2.75 4.68
N ASP A 46 -10.17 -3.20 4.00
CA ASP A 46 -11.45 -3.56 4.61
C ASP A 46 -11.26 -4.54 5.79
N PRO A 47 -11.56 -4.14 7.04
CA PRO A 47 -11.34 -4.99 8.20
C PRO A 47 -12.20 -6.26 8.17
N ALA A 48 -13.33 -6.26 7.45
CA ALA A 48 -14.12 -7.47 7.23
C ALA A 48 -13.37 -8.54 6.41
N ARG A 49 -12.50 -8.12 5.48
CA ARG A 49 -11.71 -9.04 4.64
C ARG A 49 -10.42 -9.52 5.29
N TYR A 50 -9.84 -8.74 6.19
CA TYR A 50 -8.51 -9.01 6.75
C TYR A 50 -8.50 -9.25 8.27
N GLY A 51 -9.66 -9.32 8.91
CA GLY A 51 -9.80 -9.71 10.32
C GLY A 51 -9.42 -8.63 11.33
N ASP A 52 -9.25 -7.38 10.92
CA ASP A 52 -8.86 -6.26 11.78
C ASP A 52 -10.10 -5.51 12.31
N TRP A 53 -10.99 -6.23 12.98
CA TRP A 53 -12.23 -5.66 13.55
C TRP A 53 -11.96 -4.78 14.78
N GLU A 54 -10.71 -4.74 15.22
CA GLU A 54 -10.29 -3.96 16.37
C GLU A 54 -9.97 -2.52 15.97
N LYS A 55 -10.45 -1.55 16.75
CA LYS A 55 -9.93 -0.18 16.73
C LYS A 55 -9.48 0.15 18.13
N LYS A 56 -8.17 0.30 18.33
CA LYS A 56 -7.56 0.54 19.66
C LYS A 56 -7.95 -0.56 20.69
N GLY A 57 -8.04 -1.82 20.26
CA GLY A 57 -8.39 -2.96 21.12
C GLY A 57 -9.86 -3.05 21.51
N ILE A 58 -10.75 -2.28 20.87
CA ILE A 58 -12.20 -2.40 21.02
C ILE A 58 -12.75 -3.06 19.76
N ALA A 59 -13.46 -4.17 19.91
CA ALA A 59 -14.27 -4.75 18.84
C ALA A 59 -15.41 -3.79 18.52
N VAL A 60 -15.44 -3.30 17.29
CA VAL A 60 -16.38 -2.27 16.86
C VAL A 60 -17.23 -2.84 15.73
N ASP A 61 -18.53 -2.92 15.99
CA ASP A 61 -19.58 -3.39 15.06
C ASP A 61 -20.52 -2.20 14.76
N PHE A 62 -20.57 -1.76 13.50
CA PHE A 62 -21.48 -0.72 12.99
C PHE A 62 -21.80 -0.91 11.51
#